data_AF-A0A366WIG8-F1
#
_entry.id   AF-A0A366WIG8-F1
#
_cell.length_a   1.000
_cell.length_b   1.000
_cell.length_c   1.000
_cell.angle_alpha   90.00
_cell.angle_beta   90.00
_cell.angle_gamma   90.00
#
_symmetry.space_group_name_H-M   'P 1'
#
loop_
_entity.id
_entity.type
_entity.pdbx_description
1 polymer ?
#
loop_
_entity_poly.entity_id
_entity_poly.type
_entity_poly.pdbx_seq_one_letter_code
_entity_poly.pdbx_strand_id
1 'polypeptide(L)'
;MQFDIEFDPETPLERAALRAVRTARGLVRGWRDAAINVEGLRLSQLAQTLERLEQGDLFNMQDETILDMLEKTLVKHLNEMREGYGTYALRKDTNHDDLFCPDLEKGRVLMERWKAFKSARQHVTDLRRARIIADQFS
;
A
#
# COMPACT_ATOMS: atom_id res chain seq x y z
N MET A 1 -26.65 20.63 -11.48
CA MET A 1 -25.38 20.33 -12.17
C MET A 1 -24.28 20.63 -11.17
N GLN A 2 -23.80 19.59 -10.49
CA GLN A 2 -22.79 19.71 -9.45
C GLN A 2 -21.44 19.67 -10.17
N PHE A 3 -20.65 20.73 -10.06
CA PHE A 3 -19.33 20.77 -10.65
C PHE A 3 -18.45 19.76 -9.91
N ASP A 4 -18.16 18.63 -10.56
CA ASP A 4 -17.00 17.81 -10.22
C ASP A 4 -15.76 18.65 -10.54
N ILE A 5 -15.32 19.44 -9.56
CA ILE A 5 -13.99 20.02 -9.59
C ILE A 5 -13.06 18.84 -9.32
N GLU A 6 -12.62 18.16 -10.38
CA GLU A 6 -11.41 17.36 -10.31
C GLU A 6 -10.31 18.28 -9.76
N PHE A 7 -9.95 18.08 -8.49
CA PHE A 7 -8.81 18.73 -7.88
C PHE A 7 -7.58 18.32 -8.68
N ASP A 8 -7.09 19.20 -9.55
CA ASP A 8 -5.82 19.00 -10.25
C ASP A 8 -4.70 19.44 -9.30
N PRO A 9 -3.92 18.50 -8.74
CA PRO A 9 -2.86 18.83 -7.80
C PRO A 9 -1.80 19.74 -8.44
N GLU A 10 -1.69 20.96 -7.94
CA GLU A 10 -0.87 22.03 -8.51
C GLU A 10 0.62 21.77 -8.27
N THR A 11 0.98 21.17 -7.13
CA THR A 11 2.38 20.93 -6.73
C THR A 11 2.83 19.47 -6.91
N PRO A 12 4.15 19.21 -7.06
CA PRO A 12 4.69 17.85 -7.01
C PRO A 12 4.30 17.08 -5.74
N LEU A 13 4.21 17.77 -4.60
CA LEU A 13 3.83 17.17 -3.32
C LEU A 13 2.36 16.75 -3.31
N GLU A 14 1.45 17.58 -3.80
CA GLU A 14 0.03 17.22 -3.91
C GLU A 14 -0.19 16.07 -4.90
N ARG A 15 0.55 16.04 -6.02
CA ARG A 15 0.53 14.92 -6.98
C ARG A 15 0.97 13.62 -6.32
N ALA A 16 2.05 13.67 -5.53
CA ALA A 16 2.53 12.51 -4.80
C ALA A 16 1.54 12.06 -3.71
N ALA A 17 0.94 13.00 -2.98
CA ALA A 17 -0.06 12.71 -1.94
C ALA A 17 -1.30 12.05 -2.56
N LEU A 18 -1.82 12.60 -3.66
CA LEU A 18 -2.96 12.01 -4.37
C LEU A 18 -2.65 10.61 -4.88
N ARG A 19 -1.45 10.38 -5.43
CA ARG A 19 -1.00 9.04 -5.84
C ARG A 19 -0.98 8.09 -4.64
N ALA A 20 -0.42 8.51 -3.51
CA ALA A 20 -0.36 7.69 -2.29
C ALA A 20 -1.77 7.32 -1.79
N VAL A 21 -2.71 8.26 -1.76
CA VAL A 21 -4.11 8.01 -1.39
C VAL A 21 -4.77 7.02 -2.35
N ARG A 22 -4.58 7.19 -3.67
CA ARG A 22 -5.11 6.27 -4.68
C ARG A 22 -4.56 4.85 -4.50
N THR A 23 -3.26 4.70 -4.27
CA THR A 23 -2.64 3.40 -4.02
C THR A 23 -3.09 2.77 -2.71
N ALA A 24 -3.29 3.56 -1.65
CA ALA A 24 -3.80 3.09 -0.37
C ALA A 24 -5.23 2.53 -0.51
N ARG A 25 -6.12 3.24 -1.21
CA ARG A 25 -7.48 2.76 -1.51
C ARG A 25 -7.46 1.48 -2.35
N GLY A 26 -6.56 1.38 -3.34
CA GLY A 26 -6.38 0.17 -4.13
C GLY A 26 -5.93 -1.03 -3.29
N LEU A 27 -4.98 -0.81 -2.38
CA LEU A 27 -4.53 -1.79 -1.39
C LEU A 27 -5.67 -2.23 -0.47
N VAL A 28 -6.40 -1.29 0.15
CA VAL A 28 -7.50 -1.59 1.08
C VAL A 28 -8.60 -2.43 0.40
N ARG A 29 -9.00 -2.07 -0.82
CA ARG A 29 -9.96 -2.86 -1.60
C ARG A 29 -9.44 -4.26 -1.87
N GLY A 30 -8.20 -4.38 -2.37
CA GLY A 30 -7.57 -5.67 -2.62
C GLY A 30 -7.44 -6.54 -1.36
N TRP A 31 -7.17 -5.93 -0.22
CA TRP A 31 -7.06 -6.62 1.05
C TRP A 31 -8.41 -7.22 1.48
N ARG A 32 -9.48 -6.41 1.41
CA ARG A 32 -10.84 -6.85 1.73
C ARG A 32 -11.31 -7.97 0.79
N ASP A 33 -10.96 -7.87 -0.49
CA ASP A 33 -11.33 -8.87 -1.50
C ASP A 33 -10.56 -10.19 -1.37
N ALA A 34 -9.30 -10.14 -0.90
CA ALA A 34 -8.43 -11.32 -0.82
C ALA A 34 -8.75 -12.27 0.35
N ALA A 35 -9.52 -11.81 1.34
CA ALA A 35 -9.94 -12.59 2.51
C ALA A 35 -8.78 -13.33 3.22
N ILE A 36 -7.59 -12.74 3.25
CA ILE A 36 -6.40 -13.34 3.87
C ILE A 36 -6.59 -13.39 5.39
N ASN A 37 -6.39 -14.58 5.98
CA ASN A 37 -6.43 -14.74 7.42
C ASN A 37 -5.20 -14.09 8.08
N VAL A 38 -5.43 -13.22 9.06
CA VAL A 38 -4.37 -12.50 9.77
C VAL A 38 -4.22 -13.07 11.17
N GLU A 39 -3.36 -14.06 11.33
CA GLU A 39 -3.05 -14.62 12.64
C GLU A 39 -2.31 -13.61 13.52
N GLY A 40 -2.72 -13.48 14.79
CA GLY A 40 -2.05 -12.64 15.79
C GLY A 40 -2.36 -11.15 15.73
N LEU A 41 -3.15 -10.68 14.76
CA LEU A 41 -3.61 -9.29 14.70
C LEU A 41 -5.00 -9.18 15.33
N ARG A 42 -5.20 -8.19 16.22
CA ARG A 42 -6.56 -7.86 16.66
C ARG A 42 -7.31 -7.31 15.45
N LEU A 43 -8.35 -8.02 15.00
CA LEU A 43 -9.17 -7.64 13.83
C LEU A 43 -9.65 -6.17 13.90
N SER A 44 -9.92 -5.66 15.11
CA SER A 44 -10.31 -4.27 15.33
C SER A 44 -9.20 -3.26 14.98
N GLN A 45 -7.94 -3.56 15.29
CA GLN A 45 -6.81 -2.70 14.97
C GLN A 45 -6.58 -2.66 13.45
N LEU A 46 -6.67 -3.83 12.79
CA LEU A 46 -6.60 -3.90 11.34
C LEU A 46 -7.67 -3.06 10.67
N ALA A 47 -8.93 -3.23 11.10
CA ALA A 47 -10.06 -2.53 10.51
C ALA A 47 -9.88 -1.01 10.61
N GLN A 48 -9.43 -0.52 11.76
CA GLN A 48 -9.13 0.90 11.98
C GLN A 48 -7.99 1.41 11.09
N THR A 49 -6.90 0.65 10.94
CA THR A 49 -5.80 1.02 10.03
C THR A 49 -6.28 1.08 8.59
N LEU A 50 -7.04 0.08 8.12
CA LEU A 50 -7.55 0.07 6.74
C LEU A 50 -8.54 1.21 6.48
N GLU A 51 -9.37 1.57 7.47
CA GLU A 51 -10.28 2.71 7.39
C GLU A 51 -9.50 4.04 7.27
N ARG A 52 -8.48 4.24 8.10
CA ARG A 52 -7.59 5.41 8.02
C ARG A 52 -6.91 5.53 6.65
N LEU A 53 -6.36 4.42 6.15
CA LEU A 53 -5.74 4.38 4.82
C LEU A 53 -6.74 4.74 3.71
N GLU A 54 -7.98 4.26 3.80
CA GLU A 54 -9.04 4.55 2.83
C GLU A 54 -9.46 6.03 2.85
N GLN A 55 -9.49 6.63 4.04
CA GLN A 55 -9.75 8.06 4.26
C GLN A 55 -8.56 8.96 3.88
N GLY A 56 -7.37 8.40 3.71
CA GLY A 56 -6.15 9.13 3.32
C GLY A 56 -5.27 9.56 4.50
N ASP A 57 -5.52 9.06 5.71
CA ASP A 57 -4.59 9.18 6.84
C ASP A 57 -3.45 8.15 6.67
N LEU A 58 -2.46 8.51 5.86
CA LEU A 58 -1.39 7.61 5.45
C LEU A 58 -0.18 7.61 6.40
N PHE A 59 -0.08 8.57 7.33
CA PHE A 59 1.15 8.81 8.11
C PHE A 59 0.91 8.70 9.63
N ASN A 60 -0.15 8.03 10.04
CA ASN A 60 -0.45 7.78 11.43
C ASN A 60 0.59 6.83 12.05
N MET A 61 1.30 7.28 13.09
CA MET A 61 2.36 6.49 13.74
C MET A 61 1.85 5.20 14.39
N GLN A 62 0.57 5.14 14.76
CA GLN A 62 -0.03 3.93 15.35
C GLN A 62 -0.16 2.79 14.33
N ASP A 63 -0.11 3.11 13.03
CA ASP A 63 -0.31 2.14 11.96
C ASP A 63 0.98 1.43 11.53
N GLU A 64 2.18 1.93 11.87
CA GLU A 64 3.44 1.36 11.37
C GLU A 64 3.61 -0.12 11.71
N THR A 65 3.28 -0.52 12.94
CA THR A 65 3.35 -1.92 13.35
C THR A 65 2.34 -2.78 12.59
N ILE A 66 1.14 -2.25 12.32
CA ILE A 66 0.11 -2.96 11.57
C ILE A 66 0.54 -3.10 10.10
N LEU A 67 1.10 -2.06 9.50
CA LEU A 67 1.63 -2.06 8.15
C LEU A 67 2.77 -3.09 7.97
N ASP A 68 3.71 -3.16 8.91
CA ASP A 68 4.76 -4.20 8.91
C ASP A 68 4.17 -5.62 9.04
N MET A 69 3.14 -5.79 9.88
CA MET A 69 2.43 -7.05 9.99
C MET A 69 1.70 -7.43 8.70
N LEU A 70 1.08 -6.49 7.99
CA LEU A 70 0.42 -6.77 6.71
C LEU A 70 1.39 -7.31 5.66
N GLU A 71 2.58 -6.72 5.55
CA GLU A 71 3.64 -7.22 4.66
C GLU A 71 4.01 -8.67 5.00
N LYS A 72 4.26 -8.94 6.28
CA LYS A 72 4.64 -10.28 6.76
C LYS A 72 3.54 -11.30 6.52
N THR A 73 2.29 -10.95 6.80
CA THR A 73 1.13 -11.82 6.54
C THR A 73 0.99 -12.13 5.05
N LEU A 74 1.16 -11.13 4.19
CA LEU A 74 1.07 -11.32 2.75
C LEU A 74 2.20 -12.21 2.21
N VAL A 75 3.44 -12.00 2.68
CA VAL A 75 4.57 -12.87 2.35
C VAL A 75 4.31 -14.31 2.81
N LYS A 76 3.84 -14.49 4.06
CA LYS A 76 3.52 -15.81 4.61
C LYS A 76 2.45 -16.51 3.76
N HIS A 77 1.33 -15.83 3.51
CA HIS A 77 0.21 -16.36 2.73
C HIS A 77 0.64 -16.81 1.32
N LEU A 78 1.45 -16.01 0.63
CA LEU A 78 2.00 -16.38 -0.69
C LEU A 78 2.95 -17.57 -0.61
N ASN A 79 3.80 -17.63 0.43
CA ASN A 79 4.72 -18.75 0.65
C ASN A 79 4.00 -20.07 1.00
N GLU A 80 2.84 -20.00 1.65
CA GLU A 80 2.00 -21.18 1.93
C GLU A 80 1.38 -21.76 0.66
N MET A 81 1.04 -20.92 -0.31
CA MET A 81 0.52 -21.36 -1.61
C MET A 81 1.63 -21.84 -2.56
N ARG A 82 2.81 -21.20 -2.51
CA ARG A 82 3.99 -21.59 -3.27
C ARG A 82 5.25 -21.21 -2.51
N GLU A 83 6.00 -22.22 -2.07
CA GLU A 83 7.19 -22.03 -1.26
C GLU A 83 8.16 -20.99 -1.86
N GLY A 84 8.55 -20.01 -1.04
CA GLY A 84 9.48 -18.94 -1.41
C GLY A 84 8.89 -17.84 -2.32
N TYR A 85 7.69 -18.01 -2.87
CA TYR A 85 7.11 -17.08 -3.82
C TYR A 85 6.79 -15.72 -3.20
N GLY A 86 6.25 -15.65 -1.98
CA GLY A 86 6.00 -14.40 -1.29
C GLY A 86 7.25 -13.57 -1.07
N THR A 87 8.36 -14.23 -0.71
CA THR A 87 9.67 -13.58 -0.55
C THR A 87 10.20 -13.04 -1.88
N TYR A 88 10.00 -13.80 -2.96
CA TYR A 88 10.34 -13.37 -4.31
C TYR A 88 9.49 -12.17 -4.74
N ALA A 89 8.17 -12.25 -4.59
CA ALA A 89 7.21 -11.23 -5.00
C ALA A 89 7.38 -9.91 -4.25
N LEU A 90 7.82 -9.95 -2.99
CA LEU A 90 8.15 -8.74 -2.24
C LEU A 90 9.34 -7.97 -2.86
N ARG A 91 10.29 -8.68 -3.50
CA ARG A 91 11.56 -8.10 -3.97
C ARG A 91 11.59 -7.81 -5.47
N LYS A 92 10.74 -8.48 -6.25
CA LYS A 92 10.72 -8.40 -7.72
C LYS A 92 9.38 -7.92 -8.21
N ASP A 93 9.37 -7.23 -9.35
CA ASP A 93 8.12 -6.97 -10.07
C ASP A 93 7.61 -8.29 -10.65
N THR A 94 6.39 -8.68 -10.27
CA THR A 94 5.75 -9.93 -10.67
C THR A 94 4.56 -9.70 -11.58
N ASN A 95 4.35 -8.48 -12.11
CA ASN A 95 3.21 -8.18 -12.99
C ASN A 95 3.14 -9.03 -14.27
N HIS A 96 4.24 -9.69 -14.62
CA HIS A 96 4.37 -10.54 -15.81
C HIS A 96 4.57 -12.02 -15.47
N ASP A 97 4.38 -12.41 -14.21
CA ASP A 97 4.45 -13.81 -13.82
C ASP A 97 3.20 -14.55 -14.33
N ASP A 98 3.40 -15.62 -15.09
CA ASP A 98 2.31 -16.51 -15.50
C ASP A 98 1.91 -17.43 -14.36
N LEU A 99 0.83 -17.08 -13.66
CA LEU A 99 0.27 -17.86 -12.56
C LEU A 99 -1.03 -18.57 -12.95
N PHE A 100 -1.00 -19.90 -12.93
CA PHE A 100 -2.18 -20.73 -13.22
C PHE A 100 -3.12 -20.92 -12.02
N CYS A 101 -2.67 -20.58 -10.81
CA CYS A 101 -3.48 -20.66 -9.58
C CYS A 101 -4.18 -19.31 -9.32
N PRO A 102 -5.53 -19.24 -9.39
CA PRO A 102 -6.25 -17.97 -9.22
C PRO A 102 -6.02 -17.30 -7.87
N ASP A 103 -5.89 -18.08 -6.79
CA ASP A 103 -5.69 -17.51 -5.46
C ASP A 103 -4.26 -17.01 -5.25
N LEU A 104 -3.27 -17.68 -5.86
CA LEU A 104 -1.90 -17.17 -5.91
C LEU A 104 -1.84 -15.85 -6.70
N GLU A 105 -2.57 -15.76 -7.83
CA GLU A 105 -2.67 -14.54 -8.63
C GLU A 105 -3.31 -13.39 -7.84
N LYS A 106 -4.39 -13.64 -7.09
CA LYS A 106 -4.98 -12.62 -6.20
C LYS A 106 -3.98 -12.12 -5.16
N GLY A 107 -3.26 -13.05 -4.51
CA GLY A 107 -2.23 -12.70 -3.54
C GLY A 107 -1.09 -11.89 -4.18
N ARG A 108 -0.68 -12.25 -5.39
CA ARG A 108 0.35 -11.55 -6.17
C ARG A 108 -0.09 -10.13 -6.51
N VAL A 109 -1.30 -9.96 -7.03
CA VAL A 109 -1.89 -8.63 -7.31
C VAL A 109 -1.94 -7.78 -6.04
N LEU A 110 -2.29 -8.37 -4.90
CA LEU A 110 -2.28 -7.67 -3.62
C LEU A 110 -0.86 -7.26 -3.19
N MET A 111 0.14 -8.10 -3.43
CA MET A 111 1.55 -7.77 -3.19
C MET A 111 2.04 -6.60 -4.06
N GLU A 112 1.64 -6.55 -5.33
CA GLU A 112 1.96 -5.42 -6.19
C GLU A 112 1.29 -4.12 -5.71
N ARG A 113 0.03 -4.20 -5.27
CA ARG A 113 -0.67 -3.05 -4.66
C ARG A 113 0.01 -2.59 -3.38
N TRP A 114 0.48 -3.52 -2.54
CA TRP A 114 1.26 -3.24 -1.33
C TRP A 114 2.55 -2.47 -1.66
N LYS A 115 3.34 -2.96 -2.62
CA LYS A 115 4.58 -2.29 -3.05
C LYS A 115 4.31 -0.90 -3.64
N ALA A 116 3.27 -0.78 -4.47
CA ALA A 116 2.87 0.51 -5.04
C ALA A 116 2.50 1.53 -3.95
N PHE A 117 1.75 1.09 -2.92
CA PHE A 117 1.43 1.91 -1.76
C PHE A 117 2.69 2.35 -0.98
N LYS A 118 3.58 1.41 -0.63
CA LYS A 118 4.83 1.76 0.07
C LYS A 118 5.67 2.76 -0.72
N SER A 119 5.83 2.52 -2.02
CA SER A 119 6.59 3.41 -2.91
C SER A 119 5.98 4.81 -2.97
N ALA A 120 4.66 4.93 -3.15
CA ALA A 120 3.99 6.22 -3.20
C ALA A 120 4.05 6.96 -1.86
N ARG A 121 3.90 6.25 -0.74
CA ARG A 121 4.05 6.79 0.61
C ARG A 121 5.46 7.32 0.87
N GLN A 122 6.49 6.55 0.48
CA GLN A 122 7.89 6.98 0.60
C GLN A 122 8.17 8.22 -0.26
N HIS A 123 7.63 8.28 -1.48
CA HIS A 123 7.83 9.42 -2.37
C HIS A 123 7.32 10.75 -1.77
N VAL A 124 6.19 10.73 -1.04
CA VAL A 124 5.71 11.90 -0.29
C VAL A 124 6.70 12.31 0.80
N THR A 125 7.24 11.35 1.56
CA THR A 125 8.26 11.61 2.58
C THR A 125 9.52 12.23 1.96
N ASP A 126 9.97 11.69 0.83
CA ASP A 126 11.16 12.17 0.12
C ASP A 126 10.96 13.61 -0.37
N LEU A 127 9.80 13.94 -0.96
CA LEU A 127 9.50 15.30 -1.39
C LEU A 127 9.41 16.28 -0.22
N ARG A 128 8.82 15.89 0.91
CA ARG A 128 8.81 16.71 2.13
C ARG A 128 10.23 16.98 2.61
N ARG A 129 11.09 15.96 2.61
CA ARG A 129 12.49 16.11 3.03
C ARG A 129 13.29 16.98 2.06
N ALA A 130 13.10 16.78 0.76
CA ALA A 130 13.73 17.59 -0.28
C ALA A 130 13.35 19.07 -0.14
N ARG A 131 12.08 19.38 0.17
CA ARG A 131 11.62 20.75 0.43
C ARG A 131 12.34 21.38 1.63
N ILE A 132 12.43 20.66 2.75
CA ILE A 132 13.15 21.14 3.94
C ILE A 132 14.60 21.46 3.61
N ILE A 133 15.28 20.61 2.83
CA ILE A 133 16.66 20.83 2.42
C ILE A 133 16.77 22.08 1.52
N ALA A 134 15.89 22.22 0.53
CA ALA A 134 15.90 23.38 -0.37
C ALA A 134 15.69 24.72 0.36
N ASP A 135 14.79 24.73 1.34
CA ASP A 135 14.50 25.93 2.15
C ASP A 135 15.70 26.33 3.04
N GLN A 136 16.70 25.46 3.27
CA GLN A 136 17.94 25.82 3.98
C GLN A 136 18.95 26.60 3.13
N PHE A 137 18.80 26.56 1.80
CA PHE A 137 19.66 27.25 0.84
C PHE A 137 18.98 28.47 0.19
N SER A 138 17.75 28.79 0.62
CA SER A 138 16.96 29.92 0.14
C SER A 138 17.10 31.10 1.11
#